data_AF-A0A3Q9HPW0-F1
#
_entry.id   AF-A0A3Q9HPW0-F1
#
_cell.length_a   1.000
_cell.length_b   1.000
_cell.length_c   1.000
_cell.angle_alpha   90.00
_cell.angle_beta   90.00
_cell.angle_gamma   90.00
#
_symmetry.space_group_name_H-M   'P 1'
#
loop_
_entity.id
_entity.type
_entity.pdbx_description
1 polymer ?
#
loop_
_entity_poly.entity_id
_entity_poly.type
_entity_poly.pdbx_seq_one_letter_code
_entity_poly.pdbx_strand_id
1 'polypeptide(L)'
;MIQSNMKKLSRTELMLNVIANFINSLPVHARKRVHKNIRKLADEEKAREFLEKMQGKEYEEVLEILAGKIFELVNCFKNYPEFHNKAYKHLCHVLKDQTIIHEDQLIVKEGKDIPSDALQNPTDEDATYRKKGNKSCQGYAVNITETANKDNPIQLITKVSVEPNIHSDVNFLLESLEDLKERIDIKELIVDGAYCSPETLKETQEKEIKLITTNMVGRKFKNEEKTTADFIVEAQKGIKRCPAGKKPIKIGYIVYSRM
;
A
#
# COMPACT_ATOMS: atom_id res chain seq x y z
N MET A 1 -9.33 6.87 -5.43
CA MET A 1 -8.80 5.51 -5.68
C MET A 1 -9.54 4.96 -6.88
N ILE A 2 -8.81 4.39 -7.82
CA ILE A 2 -9.31 3.74 -9.03
C ILE A 2 -9.13 2.23 -8.84
N GLN A 3 -10.16 1.46 -9.14
CA GLN A 3 -10.07 0.00 -9.09
C GLN A 3 -9.37 -0.50 -10.34
N SER A 4 -8.45 -1.46 -10.17
CA SER A 4 -7.93 -2.19 -11.31
C SER A 4 -9.05 -2.99 -11.97
N ASN A 5 -9.03 -3.07 -13.30
CA ASN A 5 -9.95 -3.90 -14.08
C ASN A 5 -9.51 -5.37 -14.07
N MET A 6 -9.45 -5.94 -12.87
CA MET A 6 -9.04 -7.32 -12.63
C MET A 6 -10.09 -8.04 -11.80
N LYS A 7 -10.15 -9.37 -11.94
CA LYS A 7 -10.98 -10.20 -11.07
C LYS A 7 -10.49 -10.05 -9.62
N LYS A 8 -11.42 -9.86 -8.68
CA LYS A 8 -11.11 -9.92 -7.25
C LYS A 8 -10.95 -11.37 -6.85
N LEU A 9 -9.72 -11.78 -6.56
CA LEU A 9 -9.41 -13.13 -6.14
C LEU A 9 -9.50 -13.25 -4.61
N SER A 10 -10.07 -14.35 -4.14
CA SER A 10 -9.81 -14.85 -2.79
C SER A 10 -8.33 -15.26 -2.64
N ARG A 11 -7.86 -15.45 -1.41
CA ARG A 11 -6.48 -15.93 -1.16
C ARG A 11 -6.25 -17.30 -1.79
N THR A 12 -7.23 -18.19 -1.72
CA THR A 12 -7.20 -19.51 -2.34
C THR A 12 -7.09 -19.42 -3.86
N GLU A 13 -7.91 -18.57 -4.49
CA GLU A 13 -7.83 -18.34 -5.94
C GLU A 13 -6.50 -17.72 -6.34
N LEU A 14 -5.98 -16.74 -5.59
CA LEU A 14 -4.66 -16.15 -5.84
C LEU A 14 -3.57 -17.23 -5.83
N MET A 15 -3.52 -18.05 -4.79
CA MET A 15 -2.54 -19.14 -4.67
C MET A 15 -2.66 -20.16 -5.81
N LEU A 16 -3.87 -20.55 -6.20
CA LEU A 16 -4.08 -21.43 -7.34
C LEU A 16 -3.62 -20.79 -8.66
N ASN A 17 -3.93 -19.50 -8.87
CA ASN A 17 -3.53 -18.79 -10.09
C ASN A 17 -2.01 -18.69 -10.21
N VAL A 18 -1.27 -18.38 -9.13
CA VAL A 18 0.20 -18.31 -9.20
C VAL A 18 0.83 -19.67 -9.44
N ILE A 19 0.27 -20.75 -8.86
CA ILE A 19 0.70 -22.14 -9.14
C ILE A 19 0.50 -22.46 -10.62
N ALA A 20 -0.71 -22.22 -11.14
CA ALA A 20 -1.05 -22.50 -12.53
C ALA A 20 -0.18 -21.70 -13.51
N ASN A 21 -0.02 -20.40 -13.28
CA ASN A 21 0.80 -19.51 -14.10
C ASN A 21 2.24 -19.98 -14.16
N PHE A 22 2.83 -20.37 -13.02
CA PHE A 22 4.21 -20.86 -13.01
C PHE A 22 4.33 -22.18 -13.78
N ILE A 23 3.48 -23.17 -13.51
CA ILE A 23 3.53 -24.47 -14.22
C ILE A 23 3.35 -24.29 -15.72
N ASN A 24 2.42 -23.43 -16.15
CA ASN A 24 2.17 -23.15 -17.55
C ASN A 24 3.33 -22.41 -18.22
N SER A 25 4.08 -21.58 -17.47
CA SER A 25 5.29 -20.92 -17.95
C SER A 25 6.48 -21.87 -18.16
N LEU A 26 6.48 -23.04 -17.51
CA LEU A 26 7.59 -23.99 -17.62
C LEU A 26 7.59 -24.75 -18.96
N PRO A 27 8.77 -25.02 -19.55
CA PRO A 27 8.87 -25.93 -20.69
C PRO A 27 8.55 -27.38 -20.27
N VAL A 28 8.16 -28.21 -21.25
CA VAL A 28 7.69 -29.59 -21.01
C VAL A 28 8.67 -30.44 -20.20
N HIS A 29 9.97 -30.30 -20.45
CA HIS A 29 11.00 -31.05 -19.71
C HIS A 29 11.09 -30.62 -18.24
N ALA A 30 10.95 -29.33 -17.94
CA ALA A 30 10.98 -28.80 -16.59
C ALA A 30 9.71 -29.15 -15.79
N ARG A 31 8.55 -29.23 -16.44
CA ARG A 31 7.29 -29.67 -15.81
C ARG A 31 7.35 -31.10 -15.23
N LYS A 32 8.30 -31.94 -15.66
CA LYS A 32 8.52 -33.27 -15.08
C LYS A 32 9.14 -33.23 -13.67
N ARG A 33 9.78 -32.12 -13.29
CA ARG A 33 10.33 -31.89 -11.94
C ARG A 33 9.24 -31.56 -10.91
N VAL A 34 8.08 -31.07 -11.37
CA VAL A 34 6.94 -30.73 -10.51
C VAL A 34 6.18 -31.99 -10.14
N HIS A 35 5.92 -32.19 -8.85
CA HIS A 35 5.12 -33.31 -8.37
C HIS A 35 3.74 -33.37 -9.04
N LYS A 36 3.26 -34.58 -9.39
CA LYS A 36 2.03 -34.78 -10.19
C LYS A 36 0.80 -34.10 -9.57
N ASN A 37 0.69 -34.08 -8.25
CA ASN A 37 -0.46 -33.47 -7.56
C ASN A 37 -0.44 -31.94 -7.62
N ILE A 38 0.72 -31.32 -7.73
CA ILE A 38 0.85 -29.87 -7.92
C ILE A 38 0.64 -29.53 -9.39
N ARG A 39 1.25 -30.31 -10.29
CA ARG A 39 1.14 -30.11 -11.74
C ARG A 39 -0.30 -30.10 -12.24
N LYS A 40 -1.18 -30.92 -11.64
CA LYS A 40 -2.62 -30.95 -11.96
C LYS A 40 -3.33 -29.63 -11.69
N LEU A 41 -2.87 -28.82 -10.73
CA LEU A 41 -3.52 -27.55 -10.38
C LEU A 41 -3.38 -26.47 -11.47
N ALA A 42 -2.56 -26.71 -12.50
CA ALA A 42 -2.49 -25.85 -13.67
C ALA A 42 -3.71 -25.97 -14.60
N ASP A 43 -4.50 -27.03 -14.45
CA ASP A 43 -5.74 -27.27 -15.15
C ASP A 43 -6.93 -26.79 -14.31
N GLU A 44 -7.84 -26.03 -14.91
CA GLU A 44 -8.96 -25.39 -14.19
C GLU A 44 -9.96 -26.40 -13.61
N GLU A 45 -10.23 -27.50 -14.32
CA GLU A 45 -11.12 -28.56 -13.85
C GLU A 45 -10.51 -29.25 -12.63
N LYS A 46 -9.21 -29.58 -12.71
CA LYS A 46 -8.48 -30.17 -11.58
C LYS A 46 -8.29 -29.22 -10.41
N ALA A 47 -8.17 -27.92 -10.64
CA ALA A 47 -8.18 -26.92 -9.56
C ALA A 47 -9.55 -26.87 -8.88
N ARG A 48 -10.66 -26.98 -9.62
CA ARG A 48 -12.01 -27.06 -9.06
C ARG A 48 -12.23 -28.34 -8.27
N GLU A 49 -11.86 -29.50 -8.82
CA GLU A 49 -11.91 -30.79 -8.11
C GLU A 49 -11.08 -30.75 -6.82
N PHE A 50 -9.94 -30.05 -6.82
CA PHE A 50 -9.13 -29.84 -5.62
C PHE A 50 -9.91 -29.05 -4.56
N LEU A 51 -10.56 -27.94 -4.93
CA LEU A 51 -11.37 -27.15 -4.00
C LEU A 51 -12.58 -27.92 -3.47
N GLU A 52 -13.25 -28.71 -4.31
CA GLU A 52 -14.36 -29.59 -3.90
C GLU A 52 -13.92 -30.61 -2.86
N LYS A 53 -12.74 -31.23 -3.03
CA LYS A 53 -12.16 -32.17 -2.04
C LYS A 53 -11.77 -31.51 -0.73
N MET A 54 -11.56 -30.20 -0.73
CA MET A 54 -11.26 -29.42 0.47
C MET A 54 -12.53 -28.89 1.15
N GLN A 55 -13.72 -29.14 0.61
CA GLN A 55 -14.97 -28.80 1.28
C GLN A 55 -15.06 -29.52 2.63
N GLY A 56 -15.30 -28.76 3.69
CA GLY A 56 -15.35 -29.27 5.07
C GLY A 56 -14.04 -29.16 5.84
N LYS A 57 -12.94 -28.71 5.22
CA LYS A 57 -11.75 -28.27 5.95
C LYS A 57 -11.89 -26.81 6.37
N GLU A 58 -11.18 -26.46 7.45
CA GLU A 58 -11.03 -25.07 7.86
C GLU A 58 -10.29 -24.27 6.78
N TYR A 59 -10.66 -23.00 6.62
CA TYR A 59 -10.16 -22.16 5.55
C TYR A 59 -8.64 -21.98 5.61
N GLU A 60 -8.10 -21.81 6.81
CA GLU A 60 -6.67 -21.70 7.10
C GLU A 60 -5.92 -22.97 6.67
N GLU A 61 -6.48 -24.16 6.95
CA GLU A 61 -5.88 -25.43 6.55
C GLU A 61 -5.76 -25.53 5.02
N VAL A 62 -6.76 -25.08 4.28
CA VAL A 62 -6.72 -25.05 2.80
C VAL A 62 -5.62 -24.12 2.30
N LEU A 63 -5.47 -22.95 2.93
CA LEU A 63 -4.42 -21.99 2.58
C LEU A 63 -3.03 -22.53 2.90
N GLU A 64 -2.83 -23.22 4.03
CA GLU A 64 -1.56 -23.86 4.39
C GLU A 64 -1.19 -24.96 3.41
N ILE A 65 -2.16 -25.79 3.00
CA ILE A 65 -1.95 -26.81 1.96
C ILE A 65 -1.48 -26.16 0.65
N LEU A 66 -2.09 -25.05 0.23
CA LEU A 66 -1.69 -24.33 -0.98
C LEU A 66 -0.33 -23.64 -0.83
N ALA A 67 -0.07 -22.98 0.30
CA ALA A 67 1.20 -22.36 0.62
C ALA A 67 2.34 -23.40 0.61
N GLY A 68 2.12 -24.60 1.17
CA GLY A 68 3.06 -25.71 1.10
C GLY A 68 3.40 -26.13 -0.33
N LYS A 69 2.41 -26.15 -1.24
CA LYS A 69 2.66 -26.42 -2.67
C LYS A 69 3.47 -25.32 -3.34
N ILE A 70 3.19 -24.05 -3.02
CA ILE A 70 3.98 -22.91 -3.53
C ILE A 70 5.42 -22.99 -3.00
N PHE A 71 5.61 -23.33 -1.72
CA PHE A 71 6.91 -23.53 -1.10
C PHE A 71 7.70 -24.67 -1.76
N GLU A 72 7.05 -25.79 -2.07
CA GLU A 72 7.66 -26.89 -2.82
C GLU A 72 8.11 -26.44 -4.21
N LEU A 73 7.28 -25.68 -4.94
CA LEU A 73 7.64 -25.12 -6.24
C LEU A 73 8.84 -24.16 -6.15
N VAL A 74 8.81 -23.21 -5.20
CA VAL A 74 9.90 -22.26 -5.01
C VAL A 74 11.21 -22.97 -4.71
N ASN A 75 11.19 -23.97 -3.82
CA ASN A 75 12.39 -24.76 -3.48
C ASN A 75 12.87 -25.67 -4.61
N CYS A 76 11.96 -26.25 -5.40
CA CYS A 76 12.31 -27.09 -6.54
C CYS A 76 13.09 -26.29 -7.60
N PHE A 77 12.77 -25.01 -7.77
CA PHE A 77 13.32 -24.15 -8.82
C PHE A 77 14.31 -23.07 -8.34
N LYS A 78 14.59 -22.96 -7.04
CA LYS A 78 15.48 -21.90 -6.49
C LYS A 78 16.89 -21.88 -7.08
N ASN A 79 17.43 -23.05 -7.43
CA ASN A 79 18.78 -23.20 -7.98
C ASN A 79 18.80 -23.22 -9.52
N TYR A 80 17.71 -22.83 -10.17
CA TYR A 80 17.56 -22.81 -11.63
C TYR A 80 17.14 -21.41 -12.10
N PRO A 81 18.07 -20.45 -12.16
CA PRO A 81 17.79 -19.05 -12.50
C PRO A 81 17.09 -18.87 -13.85
N GLU A 82 17.29 -19.79 -14.79
CA GLU A 82 16.62 -19.80 -16.09
C GLU A 82 15.09 -19.89 -16.00
N PHE A 83 14.55 -20.35 -14.86
CA PHE A 83 13.10 -20.41 -14.61
C PHE A 83 12.59 -19.28 -13.72
N HIS A 84 13.43 -18.30 -13.33
CA HIS A 84 13.05 -17.18 -12.45
C HIS A 84 12.32 -16.05 -13.20
N ASN A 85 11.35 -16.43 -14.03
CA ASN A 85 10.49 -15.51 -14.77
C ASN A 85 9.47 -14.81 -13.84
N LYS A 86 8.59 -13.97 -14.42
CA LYS A 86 7.54 -13.26 -13.68
C LYS A 86 6.67 -14.19 -12.82
N ALA A 87 6.26 -15.35 -13.34
CA ALA A 87 5.42 -16.29 -12.59
C ALA A 87 6.15 -16.92 -11.41
N TYR A 88 7.46 -17.18 -11.51
CA TYR A 88 8.26 -17.62 -10.36
C TYR A 88 8.34 -16.53 -9.29
N LYS A 89 8.57 -15.27 -9.70
CA LYS A 89 8.58 -14.13 -8.77
C LYS A 89 7.24 -13.98 -8.05
N HIS A 90 6.12 -14.24 -8.72
CA HIS A 90 4.79 -14.26 -8.08
C HIS A 90 4.67 -15.34 -7.00
N LEU A 91 5.21 -16.55 -7.22
CA LEU A 91 5.25 -17.57 -6.17
C LEU A 91 6.03 -17.09 -4.94
N CYS A 92 7.22 -16.51 -5.16
CA CYS A 92 8.05 -15.96 -4.08
C CYS A 92 7.34 -14.82 -3.34
N HIS A 93 6.67 -13.92 -4.07
CA HIS A 93 5.94 -12.80 -3.51
C HIS A 93 4.78 -13.29 -2.62
N VAL A 94 3.95 -14.20 -3.14
CA VAL A 94 2.84 -14.79 -2.39
C VAL A 94 3.32 -15.49 -1.12
N LEU A 95 4.42 -16.25 -1.16
CA LEU A 95 4.98 -16.85 0.07
C LEU A 95 5.39 -15.78 1.08
N LYS A 96 6.19 -14.80 0.67
CA LYS A 96 6.67 -13.73 1.55
C LYS A 96 5.51 -12.97 2.21
N ASP A 97 4.48 -12.66 1.43
CA ASP A 97 3.39 -11.80 1.88
C ASP A 97 2.39 -12.57 2.74
N GLN A 98 2.07 -13.81 2.36
CA GLN A 98 0.96 -14.58 2.94
C GLN A 98 1.40 -15.51 4.06
N THR A 99 2.69 -15.75 4.27
CA THR A 99 3.18 -16.76 5.21
C THR A 99 4.24 -16.23 6.17
N ILE A 100 4.40 -16.95 7.28
CA ILE A 100 5.50 -16.81 8.22
C ILE A 100 6.04 -18.21 8.54
N ILE A 101 7.30 -18.29 8.98
CA ILE A 101 7.86 -19.51 9.54
C ILE A 101 7.80 -19.38 11.06
N HIS A 102 7.13 -20.32 11.71
CA HIS A 102 7.04 -20.42 13.16
C HIS A 102 7.36 -21.86 13.57
N GLU A 103 8.36 -22.04 14.45
CA GLU A 103 8.80 -23.38 14.89
C GLU A 103 9.06 -24.36 13.72
N ASP A 104 9.76 -23.88 12.69
CA ASP A 104 10.06 -24.62 11.45
C ASP A 104 8.83 -25.05 10.62
N GLN A 105 7.64 -24.54 10.97
CA GLN A 105 6.40 -24.75 10.22
C GLN A 105 6.02 -23.50 9.42
N LEU A 106 5.54 -23.72 8.21
CA LEU A 106 5.02 -22.66 7.34
C LEU A 106 3.56 -22.40 7.72
N ILE A 107 3.29 -21.23 8.32
CA ILE A 107 1.96 -20.82 8.76
C ILE A 107 1.47 -19.66 7.89
N VAL A 108 0.17 -19.66 7.56
CA VAL A 108 -0.45 -18.56 6.83
C VAL A 108 -0.79 -17.40 7.76
N LYS A 109 -0.49 -16.17 7.33
CA LYS A 109 -0.85 -14.96 8.08
C LYS A 109 -2.36 -14.77 8.13
N GLU A 110 -2.85 -14.15 9.20
CA GLU A 110 -4.20 -13.61 9.23
C GLU A 110 -4.34 -12.46 8.23
N GLY A 111 -5.56 -12.19 7.77
CA GLY A 111 -5.83 -11.15 6.78
C GLY A 111 -5.37 -9.75 7.18
N LYS A 112 -5.33 -9.45 8.49
CA LYS A 112 -4.86 -8.16 9.05
C LYS A 112 -3.34 -7.98 8.99
N ASP A 113 -2.60 -9.09 8.90
CA ASP A 113 -1.13 -9.12 8.92
C ASP A 113 -0.54 -9.24 7.50
N ILE A 114 -1.40 -9.35 6.48
CA ILE A 114 -0.99 -9.27 5.07
C ILE A 114 -0.67 -7.80 4.76
N PRO A 115 0.51 -7.50 4.21
CA PRO A 115 0.89 -6.14 3.93
C PRO A 115 0.07 -5.56 2.77
N SER A 116 -0.11 -4.24 2.74
CA SER A 116 -1.00 -3.57 1.79
C SER A 116 -0.46 -3.60 0.34
N ASP A 117 0.84 -3.79 0.17
CA ASP A 117 1.54 -3.97 -1.10
C ASP A 117 1.56 -5.44 -1.58
N ALA A 118 0.93 -6.37 -0.85
CA ALA A 118 0.90 -7.77 -1.23
C ALA A 118 0.27 -7.98 -2.61
N LEU A 119 0.76 -8.98 -3.37
CA LEU A 119 0.22 -9.32 -4.69
C LEU A 119 -1.29 -9.62 -4.59
N GLN A 120 -2.13 -8.81 -5.27
CA GLN A 120 -3.58 -8.98 -5.26
C GLN A 120 -4.06 -9.90 -6.39
N ASN A 121 -3.46 -9.78 -7.57
CA ASN A 121 -3.79 -10.60 -8.73
C ASN A 121 -2.56 -10.66 -9.67
N PRO A 122 -2.14 -11.85 -10.15
CA PRO A 122 -1.01 -11.95 -11.07
C PRO A 122 -1.23 -11.28 -12.44
N THR A 123 -2.47 -10.97 -12.84
CA THR A 123 -2.76 -10.26 -14.09
C THR A 123 -2.47 -8.76 -14.03
N ASP A 124 -2.45 -8.19 -12.83
CA ASP A 124 -2.11 -6.78 -12.57
C ASP A 124 -1.32 -6.70 -11.26
N GLU A 125 0.00 -6.84 -11.38
CA GLU A 125 0.90 -7.03 -10.24
C GLU A 125 1.21 -5.75 -9.46
N ASP A 126 0.98 -4.58 -10.08
CA ASP A 126 1.25 -3.28 -9.47
C ASP A 126 0.03 -2.79 -8.65
N ALA A 127 -1.12 -3.43 -8.79
CA ALA A 127 -2.33 -3.11 -8.05
C ALA A 127 -2.25 -3.54 -6.58
N THR A 128 -2.29 -2.55 -5.68
CA THR A 128 -2.19 -2.78 -4.23
C THR A 128 -3.54 -2.72 -3.53
N TYR A 129 -3.59 -3.14 -2.26
CA TYR A 129 -4.78 -3.08 -1.43
C TYR A 129 -4.78 -1.87 -0.50
N ARG A 130 -5.90 -1.14 -0.42
CA ARG A 130 -6.08 -0.10 0.60
C ARG A 130 -7.50 -0.10 1.14
N LYS A 131 -7.60 0.07 2.47
CA LYS A 131 -8.88 0.27 3.18
C LYS A 131 -8.97 1.70 3.70
N LYS A 132 -9.99 2.45 3.27
CA LYS A 132 -10.29 3.82 3.73
C LYS A 132 -11.70 3.84 4.33
N GLY A 133 -11.78 3.93 5.65
CA GLY A 133 -13.03 3.75 6.39
C GLY A 133 -13.62 2.36 6.16
N ASN A 134 -14.88 2.30 5.71
CA ASN A 134 -15.58 1.05 5.43
C ASN A 134 -15.40 0.55 3.98
N LYS A 135 -14.64 1.27 3.15
CA LYS A 135 -14.41 0.91 1.74
C LYS A 135 -13.01 0.38 1.54
N SER A 136 -12.89 -0.79 0.91
CA SER A 136 -11.62 -1.33 0.42
C SER A 136 -11.51 -1.15 -1.09
N CYS A 137 -10.28 -1.04 -1.58
CA CYS A 137 -9.95 -0.90 -2.99
C CYS A 137 -8.71 -1.74 -3.32
N GLN A 138 -8.74 -2.40 -4.47
CA GLN A 138 -7.58 -3.03 -5.09
C GLN A 138 -7.29 -2.27 -6.38
N GLY A 139 -6.11 -1.68 -6.49
CA GLY A 139 -5.75 -0.82 -7.64
C GLY A 139 -4.93 0.40 -7.24
N TYR A 140 -5.31 1.55 -7.75
CA TYR A 140 -4.43 2.71 -7.88
C TYR A 140 -5.00 3.98 -7.20
N ALA A 141 -4.12 4.93 -6.95
CA ALA A 141 -4.45 6.32 -6.64
C ALA A 141 -4.07 7.18 -7.83
N VAL A 142 -4.84 8.25 -8.04
CA VAL A 142 -4.57 9.23 -9.09
C VAL A 142 -4.52 10.60 -8.44
N ASN A 143 -3.45 11.32 -8.75
CA ASN A 143 -3.31 12.73 -8.44
C ASN A 143 -3.37 13.52 -9.74
N ILE A 144 -4.12 14.62 -9.72
CA ILE A 144 -4.26 15.54 -10.85
C ILE A 144 -3.87 16.91 -10.34
N THR A 145 -2.97 17.57 -11.05
CA THR A 145 -2.63 18.98 -10.84
C THR A 145 -3.18 19.79 -12.00
N GLU A 146 -3.77 20.94 -11.70
CA GLU A 146 -4.32 21.87 -12.68
C GLU A 146 -3.96 23.31 -12.33
N THR A 147 -3.99 24.20 -13.32
CA THR A 147 -4.00 25.64 -13.05
C THR A 147 -5.40 26.05 -12.57
N ALA A 148 -5.45 26.95 -11.59
CA ALA A 148 -6.71 27.45 -11.02
C ALA A 148 -6.67 28.97 -10.73
N ASN A 149 -5.85 29.72 -11.46
CA ASN A 149 -5.73 31.17 -11.25
C ASN A 149 -6.83 31.92 -12.02
N LYS A 150 -7.62 32.76 -11.35
CA LYS A 150 -8.71 33.55 -11.98
C LYS A 150 -8.25 34.44 -13.14
N ASP A 151 -7.01 34.92 -13.08
CA ASP A 151 -6.43 35.77 -14.12
C ASP A 151 -5.90 34.96 -15.31
N ASN A 152 -5.86 33.63 -15.20
CA ASN A 152 -5.50 32.74 -16.29
C ASN A 152 -6.74 32.43 -17.15
N PRO A 153 -6.80 32.91 -18.41
CA PRO A 153 -7.96 32.69 -19.27
C PRO A 153 -8.11 31.23 -19.73
N ILE A 154 -7.07 30.39 -19.60
CA ILE A 154 -7.09 28.99 -20.02
C ILE A 154 -6.59 28.11 -18.87
N GLN A 155 -7.52 27.41 -18.20
CA GLN A 155 -7.14 26.43 -17.19
C GLN A 155 -6.77 25.09 -17.83
N LEU A 156 -5.65 24.52 -17.40
CA LEU A 156 -5.11 23.29 -17.95
C LEU A 156 -4.83 22.29 -16.84
N ILE A 157 -5.08 21.02 -17.11
CA ILE A 157 -4.48 19.91 -16.35
C ILE A 157 -2.99 19.91 -16.70
N THR A 158 -2.14 20.13 -15.70
CA THR A 158 -0.68 20.26 -15.88
C THR A 158 0.03 18.94 -15.67
N LYS A 159 -0.54 18.05 -14.84
CA LYS A 159 -0.01 16.71 -14.56
C LYS A 159 -1.10 15.75 -14.14
N VAL A 160 -0.98 14.49 -14.58
CA VAL A 160 -1.75 13.35 -14.07
C VAL A 160 -0.75 12.28 -13.65
N SER A 161 -0.78 11.89 -12.39
CA SER A 161 0.08 10.84 -11.82
C SER A 161 -0.78 9.67 -11.36
N VAL A 162 -0.43 8.45 -11.76
CA VAL A 162 -1.13 7.22 -11.39
C VAL A 162 -0.14 6.30 -10.67
N GLU A 163 -0.41 6.00 -9.41
CA GLU A 163 0.47 5.20 -8.56
C GLU A 163 -0.34 4.12 -7.83
N PRO A 164 0.28 3.05 -7.31
CA PRO A 164 -0.39 2.10 -6.43
C PRO A 164 -1.16 2.81 -5.32
N ASN A 165 -2.33 2.31 -4.93
CA ASN A 165 -3.21 3.06 -4.02
C ASN A 165 -2.66 3.26 -2.60
N ILE A 166 -1.57 2.60 -2.24
CA ILE A 166 -0.80 2.81 -1.01
C ILE A 166 0.11 4.04 -1.08
N HIS A 167 0.34 4.60 -2.28
CA HIS A 167 1.09 5.81 -2.47
C HIS A 167 0.39 6.99 -1.77
N SER A 168 1.17 7.76 -1.02
CA SER A 168 0.65 8.81 -0.15
C SER A 168 0.44 10.11 -0.92
N ASP A 169 -0.49 10.94 -0.45
CA ASP A 169 -0.70 12.29 -1.01
C ASP A 169 0.59 13.14 -0.90
N VAL A 170 1.33 12.99 0.20
CA VAL A 170 2.64 13.61 0.42
C VAL A 170 3.64 13.24 -0.66
N ASN A 171 3.76 11.95 -0.99
CA ASN A 171 4.70 11.47 -2.00
C ASN A 171 4.34 12.00 -3.40
N PHE A 172 3.06 11.99 -3.76
CA PHE A 172 2.59 12.57 -5.03
C PHE A 172 3.03 14.02 -5.21
N LEU A 173 2.96 14.82 -4.13
CA LEU A 173 3.40 16.20 -4.17
C LEU A 173 4.91 16.31 -4.29
N LEU A 174 5.68 15.65 -3.42
CA LEU A 174 7.14 15.70 -3.45
C LEU A 174 7.71 15.34 -4.82
N GLU A 175 7.20 14.27 -5.43
CA GLU A 175 7.62 13.79 -6.75
C GLU A 175 7.17 14.72 -7.91
N SER A 176 6.26 15.65 -7.65
CA SER A 176 5.75 16.59 -8.66
C SER A 176 6.32 17.99 -8.55
N LEU A 177 6.90 18.37 -7.40
CA LEU A 177 7.35 19.73 -7.15
C LEU A 177 8.44 20.20 -8.13
N GLU A 178 9.43 19.35 -8.43
CA GLU A 178 10.49 19.70 -9.37
C GLU A 178 9.94 19.94 -10.78
N ASP A 179 9.20 18.97 -11.33
CA ASP A 179 8.60 19.06 -12.67
C ASP A 179 7.69 20.30 -12.81
N LEU A 180 6.86 20.56 -11.80
CA LEU A 180 5.97 21.72 -11.81
C LEU A 180 6.75 23.03 -11.70
N LYS A 181 7.86 23.06 -10.97
CA LYS A 181 8.70 24.25 -10.87
C LYS A 181 9.41 24.55 -12.19
N GLU A 182 10.00 23.53 -12.81
CA GLU A 182 10.76 23.70 -14.05
C GLU A 182 9.87 24.02 -15.26
N ARG A 183 8.72 23.36 -15.40
CA ARG A 183 7.90 23.48 -16.62
C ARG A 183 6.98 24.69 -16.64
N ILE A 184 6.46 25.10 -15.47
CA ILE A 184 5.43 26.14 -15.39
C ILE A 184 5.75 27.25 -14.36
N ASP A 185 6.93 27.20 -13.73
CA ASP A 185 7.39 28.16 -12.71
C ASP A 185 6.33 28.49 -11.65
N ILE A 186 5.76 27.43 -11.04
CA ILE A 186 4.74 27.62 -10.00
C ILE A 186 5.25 28.50 -8.85
N LYS A 187 4.36 29.39 -8.37
CA LYS A 187 4.58 30.28 -7.23
C LYS A 187 3.69 29.94 -6.04
N GLU A 188 2.44 29.55 -6.31
CA GLU A 188 1.49 29.15 -5.29
C GLU A 188 0.89 27.79 -5.66
N LEU A 189 0.71 26.92 -4.66
CA LEU A 189 0.09 25.62 -4.83
C LEU A 189 -1.00 25.44 -3.78
N ILE A 190 -2.23 25.21 -4.22
CA ILE A 190 -3.37 24.93 -3.36
C ILE A 190 -3.57 23.41 -3.32
N VAL A 191 -3.54 22.81 -2.12
CA VAL A 191 -3.65 21.37 -1.94
C VAL A 191 -4.62 21.01 -0.83
N ASP A 192 -5.13 19.77 -0.85
CA ASP A 192 -5.86 19.22 0.28
C ASP A 192 -4.97 19.01 1.50
N GLY A 193 -5.56 19.00 2.69
CA GLY A 193 -4.81 18.86 3.95
C GLY A 193 -3.92 17.62 4.02
N ALA A 194 -4.27 16.54 3.33
CA ALA A 194 -3.48 15.30 3.32
C ALA A 194 -2.12 15.42 2.63
N TYR A 195 -1.93 16.45 1.81
CA TYR A 195 -0.65 16.78 1.17
C TYR A 195 0.30 17.54 2.10
N CYS A 196 -0.16 17.97 3.27
CA CYS A 196 0.64 18.75 4.21
C CYS A 196 1.45 17.83 5.14
N SER A 197 2.76 17.98 5.07
CA SER A 197 3.76 17.34 5.92
C SER A 197 4.95 18.26 6.16
N PRO A 198 5.76 18.04 7.22
CA PRO A 198 7.02 18.75 7.41
C PRO A 198 7.93 18.72 6.18
N GLU A 199 7.98 17.57 5.49
CA GLU A 199 8.80 17.34 4.31
C GLU A 199 8.31 18.20 3.14
N THR A 200 7.01 18.20 2.85
CA THR A 200 6.44 19.03 1.76
C THR A 200 6.56 20.52 2.05
N LEU A 201 6.46 20.93 3.31
CA LEU A 201 6.65 22.34 3.70
C LEU A 201 8.09 22.79 3.48
N LYS A 202 9.05 21.93 3.84
CA LYS A 202 10.47 22.18 3.60
C LYS A 202 10.78 22.28 2.10
N GLU A 203 10.36 21.29 1.32
CA GLU A 203 10.64 21.23 -0.13
C GLU A 203 10.02 22.40 -0.88
N THR A 204 8.77 22.76 -0.55
CA THR A 204 8.12 23.93 -1.16
C THR A 204 8.80 25.23 -0.77
N GLN A 205 9.27 25.38 0.47
CA GLN A 205 10.04 26.55 0.89
C GLN A 205 11.37 26.67 0.16
N GLU A 206 12.12 25.58 0.00
CA GLU A 206 13.39 25.55 -0.73
C GLU A 206 13.22 25.93 -2.21
N LYS A 207 12.06 25.61 -2.80
CA LYS A 207 11.70 25.97 -4.17
C LYS A 207 10.97 27.30 -4.31
N GLU A 208 10.85 28.07 -3.23
CA GLU A 208 10.13 29.36 -3.19
C GLU A 208 8.66 29.24 -3.67
N ILE A 209 8.00 28.13 -3.31
CA ILE A 209 6.59 27.85 -3.60
C ILE A 209 5.79 28.05 -2.32
N LYS A 210 4.73 28.86 -2.39
CA LYS A 210 3.79 29.04 -1.30
C LYS A 210 2.75 27.91 -1.31
N LEU A 211 2.86 27.00 -0.36
CA LEU A 211 1.89 25.92 -0.15
C LEU A 211 0.68 26.40 0.66
N ILE A 212 -0.51 26.30 0.10
CA ILE A 212 -1.78 26.69 0.73
C ILE A 212 -2.63 25.43 0.89
N THR A 213 -3.01 25.09 2.13
CA THR A 213 -3.82 23.90 2.40
C THR A 213 -5.28 24.27 2.60
N THR A 214 -6.20 23.49 2.02
CA THR A 214 -7.65 23.73 2.16
C THR A 214 -8.21 23.33 3.52
N ASN A 215 -7.49 22.45 4.25
CA ASN A 215 -7.89 21.97 5.57
C ASN A 215 -6.67 21.53 6.39
N MET A 216 -6.82 21.49 7.71
CA MET A 216 -5.85 20.85 8.59
C MET A 216 -6.22 19.37 8.81
N VAL A 217 -5.23 18.49 8.72
CA VAL A 217 -5.39 17.07 9.03
C VAL A 217 -5.20 16.82 10.53
N GLY A 218 -6.22 16.28 11.17
CA GLY A 218 -6.18 15.77 12.54
C GLY A 218 -6.53 14.29 12.60
N ARG A 219 -6.03 13.58 13.62
CA ARG A 219 -6.44 12.18 13.86
C ARG A 219 -7.81 12.17 14.55
N LYS A 220 -8.71 11.27 14.14
CA LYS A 220 -9.93 10.99 14.91
C LYS A 220 -9.52 10.34 16.24
N PHE A 221 -9.96 10.94 17.33
CA PHE A 221 -9.71 10.42 18.67
C PHE A 221 -10.51 9.14 18.91
N LYS A 222 -9.86 8.13 19.51
CA LYS A 222 -10.61 7.08 20.19
C LYS A 222 -11.11 7.70 21.50
N ASN A 223 -12.42 7.59 21.76
CA ASN A 223 -13.00 8.00 23.04
C ASN A 223 -12.17 7.33 24.14
N GLU A 224 -11.41 8.13 24.91
CA GLU A 224 -10.57 7.79 26.09
C GLU A 224 -9.10 8.24 26.03
N GLU A 225 -8.54 8.61 24.87
CA GLU A 225 -7.15 9.07 24.80
C GLU A 225 -7.02 10.58 25.11
N LYS A 226 -6.25 10.94 26.15
CA LYS A 226 -5.82 12.31 26.43
C LYS A 226 -4.78 12.74 25.40
N THR A 227 -4.99 13.87 24.75
CA THR A 227 -4.15 14.36 23.64
C THR A 227 -3.56 15.74 23.89
N THR A 228 -2.75 16.22 22.96
CA THR A 228 -2.21 17.59 22.97
C THR A 228 -3.31 18.65 22.88
N ALA A 229 -4.48 18.33 22.30
CA ALA A 229 -5.63 19.23 22.25
C ALA A 229 -6.29 19.44 23.62
N ASP A 230 -6.11 18.50 24.56
CA ASP A 230 -6.69 18.58 25.91
C ASP A 230 -5.84 19.43 26.87
N PHE A 231 -4.71 19.97 26.40
CA PHE A 231 -3.93 20.94 27.17
C PHE A 231 -4.65 22.29 27.16
N ILE A 232 -4.86 22.84 28.36
CA ILE A 232 -5.34 24.20 28.49
C ILE A 232 -4.13 25.10 28.29
N VAL A 233 -4.12 25.86 27.20
CA VAL A 233 -3.06 26.84 26.87
C VAL A 233 -3.62 28.24 27.08
N GLU A 234 -2.83 29.12 27.66
CA GLU A 234 -3.15 30.54 27.75
C GLU A 234 -2.23 31.31 26.80
N ALA A 235 -2.83 32.12 25.93
CA ALA A 235 -2.09 32.90 24.93
C ALA A 235 -0.97 33.71 25.62
N GLN A 236 0.24 33.67 25.05
CA GLN A 236 1.44 34.31 25.60
C GLN A 236 1.90 33.82 26.98
N LYS A 237 1.17 32.89 27.62
CA LYS A 237 1.53 32.29 28.92
C LYS A 237 1.91 30.80 28.86
N GLY A 238 1.69 30.18 27.69
CA GLY A 238 2.02 28.77 27.45
C GLY A 238 1.00 27.81 28.08
N ILE A 239 1.43 26.59 28.37
CA ILE A 239 0.55 25.55 28.94
C ILE A 239 0.13 25.95 30.35
N LYS A 240 -1.17 26.06 30.60
CA LYS A 240 -1.76 26.32 31.92
C LYS A 240 -2.01 25.03 32.70
N ARG A 241 -2.55 24.00 32.05
CA ARG A 241 -2.81 22.66 32.64
C ARG A 241 -2.67 21.56 31.62
N CYS A 242 -2.15 20.41 32.04
CA CYS A 242 -2.20 19.20 31.24
C CYS A 242 -3.59 18.54 31.32
N PRO A 243 -3.87 17.52 30.48
CA PRO A 243 -5.15 16.80 30.46
C PRO A 243 -5.48 16.04 31.76
N ALA A 244 -4.51 15.88 32.67
CA ALA A 244 -4.72 15.36 34.03
C ALA A 244 -4.93 16.47 35.08
N GLY A 245 -5.13 17.72 34.66
CA GLY A 245 -5.39 18.86 35.53
C GLY A 245 -4.18 19.40 36.29
N LYS A 246 -2.97 18.88 36.03
CA LYS A 246 -1.72 19.32 36.67
C LYS A 246 -1.18 20.58 36.01
N LYS A 247 -0.62 21.49 36.81
CA LYS A 247 0.10 22.68 36.33
C LYS A 247 1.54 22.28 35.96
N PRO A 248 2.13 22.90 34.92
CA PRO A 248 3.53 22.64 34.59
C PRO A 248 4.47 23.10 35.69
N ILE A 249 5.54 22.34 35.92
CA ILE A 249 6.58 22.65 36.93
C ILE A 249 7.46 23.82 36.47
N LYS A 250 7.70 23.92 35.15
CA LYS A 250 8.44 25.00 34.51
C LYS A 250 7.80 25.29 33.15
N ILE A 251 7.66 26.57 32.80
CA ILE A 251 7.22 27.02 31.48
C ILE A 251 8.40 27.76 30.87
N GLY A 252 8.84 27.34 29.68
CA GLY A 252 9.85 28.04 28.89
C GLY A 252 9.22 28.58 27.61
N TYR A 253 9.59 29.79 27.20
CA TYR A 253 9.22 30.33 25.90
C TYR A 253 10.37 30.13 24.94
N ILE A 254 10.07 29.70 23.72
CA ILE A 254 10.92 30.05 22.57
C ILE A 254 10.46 31.45 22.18
N VAL A 255 11.18 32.47 22.65
CA VAL A 255 10.98 33.84 22.15
C VAL A 255 11.54 33.85 20.74
N TYR A 256 10.67 33.75 19.73
CA TYR A 256 11.06 34.16 18.38
C TYR A 256 11.19 35.69 18.43
N SER A 257 12.42 36.17 18.57
CA SER A 257 12.78 37.55 18.29
C SER A 257 12.32 37.83 16.86
N ARG A 258 11.32 38.69 16.67
CA ARG A 258 11.01 39.22 15.35
C ARG A 258 12.25 39.97 14.87
N MET A 259 12.92 39.46 13.83
CA MET A 259 13.72 40.25 12.89
C MET A 259 12.83 40.60 11.72
#